data_AF-A0A7U9KP55-F1
#
_entry.id   AF-A0A7U9KP55-F1
#
_cell.length_a   1.000
_cell.length_b   1.000
_cell.length_c   1.000
_cell.angle_alpha   90.00
_cell.angle_beta   90.00
_cell.angle_gamma   90.00
#
_symmetry.space_group_name_H-M   'P 1'
#
loop_
_entity.id
_entity.type
_entity.pdbx_description
1 polymer ?
#
loop_
_entity_poly.entity_id
_entity_poly.type
_entity_poly.pdbx_seq_one_letter_code
_entity_poly.pdbx_strand_id
1 'polypeptide(L)'
;MTVAVRGYRSVRAVRRAGDKLLRRALLAQAHTTALRIRAFTDDAANTPHQLTTGSRRALADLTALRTRWQRATHAPATPRSPAVPRAGPRLRATAASPATRVSR
;
A
#
# COMPACT_ATOMS: atom_id res chain seq x y z
N MET A 1 -13.53 -0.90 41.71
CA MET A 1 -12.57 -0.12 40.89
C MET A 1 -11.72 -1.04 39.99
N THR A 2 -12.32 -2.02 39.28
CA THR A 2 -11.59 -3.17 38.69
C THR A 2 -11.90 -3.40 37.20
N VAL A 3 -12.94 -2.76 36.66
CA VAL A 3 -13.40 -2.97 35.27
C VAL A 3 -12.48 -2.27 34.25
N ALA A 4 -11.89 -1.13 34.61
CA ALA A 4 -11.01 -0.36 33.72
C ALA A 4 -9.77 -1.16 33.28
N VAL A 5 -9.16 -1.94 34.18
CA VAL A 5 -7.90 -2.67 33.91
C VAL A 5 -8.08 -3.75 32.83
N ARG A 6 -9.27 -4.35 32.71
CA ARG A 6 -9.56 -5.39 31.72
C ARG A 6 -9.68 -4.82 30.30
N GLY A 7 -10.29 -3.64 30.15
CA GLY A 7 -10.39 -2.93 28.87
C GLY A 7 -9.02 -2.50 28.32
N TYR A 8 -8.17 -1.93 29.19
CA TYR A 8 -6.82 -1.48 28.79
C TYR A 8 -5.90 -2.62 28.36
N ARG A 9 -6.02 -3.83 28.96
CA ARG A 9 -5.23 -5.00 28.54
C ARG A 9 -5.62 -5.50 27.16
N SER A 10 -6.91 -5.49 26.82
CA SER A 10 -7.40 -5.92 25.50
C SER A 10 -6.94 -4.99 24.38
N VAL A 11 -7.12 -3.66 24.55
CA VAL A 11 -6.69 -2.66 23.54
C VAL A 11 -5.16 -2.70 23.33
N ARG A 12 -4.38 -2.91 24.40
CA ARG A 12 -2.91 -3.07 24.29
C ARG A 12 -2.52 -4.38 23.60
N ALA A 13 -3.28 -5.46 23.78
CA ALA A 13 -3.02 -6.74 23.12
C ALA A 13 -3.25 -6.63 21.60
N VAL A 14 -4.36 -6.03 21.17
CA VAL A 14 -4.67 -5.82 19.73
C VAL A 14 -3.62 -4.93 19.07
N ARG A 15 -3.20 -3.83 19.71
CA ARG A 15 -2.12 -2.98 19.20
C ARG A 15 -0.81 -3.74 19.03
N ARG A 16 -0.42 -4.55 20.02
CA ARG A 16 0.80 -5.39 19.95
C ARG A 16 0.72 -6.45 18.85
N ALA A 17 -0.45 -7.04 18.61
CA ALA A 17 -0.66 -7.99 17.52
C ALA A 17 -0.53 -7.30 16.15
N GLY A 18 -1.12 -6.11 16.01
CA GLY A 18 -0.94 -5.23 14.84
C GLY A 18 0.53 -4.93 14.57
N ASP A 19 1.28 -4.48 15.58
CA ASP A 19 2.71 -4.18 15.45
C ASP A 19 3.53 -5.39 14.98
N LYS A 20 3.21 -6.60 15.47
CA LYS A 20 3.91 -7.84 15.08
C LYS A 20 3.61 -8.23 13.63
N LEU A 21 2.35 -8.17 13.20
CA LEU A 21 1.96 -8.44 11.82
C LEU A 21 2.65 -7.48 10.85
N LEU A 22 2.72 -6.21 11.24
CA LEU A 22 3.28 -5.13 10.46
C LEU A 22 4.80 -5.26 10.29
N ARG A 23 5.52 -5.64 11.37
CA ARG A 23 6.95 -5.99 11.30
C ARG A 23 7.20 -7.18 10.39
N ARG A 24 6.38 -8.23 10.48
CA ARG A 24 6.49 -9.41 9.61
C ARG A 24 6.28 -9.06 8.14
N ALA A 25 5.27 -8.24 7.84
CA ALA A 25 5.02 -7.77 6.48
C ALA A 25 6.19 -6.93 5.93
N LEU A 26 6.79 -6.06 6.75
CA LEU A 26 7.96 -5.27 6.35
C LEU A 26 9.18 -6.16 6.06
N LEU A 27 9.46 -7.14 6.92
CA LEU A 27 10.55 -8.10 6.72
C LEU A 27 10.33 -8.95 5.46
N ALA A 28 9.11 -9.44 5.25
CA ALA A 28 8.76 -10.19 4.05
C ALA A 28 8.98 -9.36 2.78
N GLN A 29 8.59 -8.09 2.78
CA GLN A 29 8.82 -7.22 1.62
C GLN A 29 10.31 -6.96 1.39
N ALA A 30 11.09 -6.68 2.44
CA ALA A 30 12.53 -6.47 2.31
C ALA A 30 13.21 -7.72 1.71
N HIS A 31 12.78 -8.91 2.12
CA HIS A 31 13.26 -10.17 1.56
C HIS A 31 12.89 -10.31 0.08
N THR A 32 11.64 -10.03 -0.31
CA THR A 32 11.21 -10.02 -1.72
C THR A 32 12.03 -9.04 -2.56
N THR A 33 12.32 -7.85 -2.04
CA THR A 33 13.18 -6.87 -2.72
C THR A 33 14.59 -7.42 -2.92
N ALA A 34 15.17 -8.06 -1.90
CA ALA A 34 16.50 -8.67 -2.01
C ALA A 34 16.54 -9.79 -3.06
N LEU A 35 15.52 -10.66 -3.10
CA LEU A 35 15.40 -11.69 -4.13
C LEU A 35 15.30 -11.10 -5.54
N ARG A 36 14.59 -9.97 -5.69
CA ARG A 36 14.47 -9.28 -6.97
C ARG A 36 15.80 -8.67 -7.42
N ILE A 37 16.59 -8.10 -6.51
CA ILE A 37 17.94 -7.60 -6.81
C ILE A 37 18.85 -8.76 -7.22
N ARG A 38 18.78 -9.88 -6.48
CA ARG A 38 19.55 -11.08 -6.80
C ARG A 38 19.17 -11.66 -8.18
N ALA A 39 17.90 -11.65 -8.55
CA ALA A 39 17.48 -12.11 -9.87
C ALA A 39 18.09 -11.29 -11.02
N PHE A 40 18.32 -9.98 -10.82
CA PHE A 40 19.05 -9.17 -11.79
C PHE A 40 20.52 -9.63 -11.91
N THR A 41 21.17 -9.96 -10.79
CA THR A 41 22.59 -10.38 -10.80
C THR A 41 22.80 -11.81 -11.29
N ASP A 42 21.81 -12.68 -11.13
CA ASP A 42 21.89 -14.09 -11.54
C ASP A 42 21.69 -14.26 -13.07
N ASP A 43 21.12 -13.27 -13.75
CA ASP A 43 20.87 -13.30 -15.19
C ASP A 43 21.98 -12.57 -15.96
N ALA A 44 22.84 -13.37 -16.62
CA ALA A 44 23.98 -12.91 -17.41
C ALA A 44 23.59 -12.09 -18.66
N ALA A 45 22.32 -12.10 -19.08
CA ALA A 45 21.83 -11.24 -20.15
C ALA A 45 21.59 -9.80 -19.69
N ASN A 46 21.57 -9.53 -18.37
CA ASN A 46 21.39 -8.18 -17.86
C ASN A 46 22.63 -7.32 -18.07
N THR A 47 22.44 -6.19 -18.74
CA THR A 47 23.50 -5.19 -18.88
C THR A 47 23.80 -4.53 -17.52
N PRO A 48 25.05 -4.06 -17.28
CA PRO A 48 25.39 -3.32 -16.05
C PRO A 48 24.48 -2.11 -15.79
N HIS A 49 23.98 -1.48 -16.86
CA HIS A 49 23.02 -0.40 -16.78
C HIS A 49 21.67 -0.88 -16.21
N GLN A 50 21.16 -2.03 -16.67
CA GLN A 50 19.92 -2.62 -16.16
C GLN A 50 20.05 -3.07 -14.70
N LEU A 51 21.20 -3.61 -14.29
CA LEU A 51 21.47 -3.93 -12.88
C LEU A 51 21.32 -2.69 -12.00
N THR A 52 21.97 -1.61 -12.41
CA THR A 52 21.99 -0.35 -11.66
C THR A 52 20.59 0.27 -11.59
N THR A 53 19.90 0.35 -12.72
CA THR A 53 18.55 0.94 -12.81
C THR A 53 17.50 0.09 -12.09
N GLY A 54 17.54 -1.23 -12.26
CA GLY A 54 16.63 -2.18 -11.62
C GLY A 54 16.79 -2.19 -10.09
N SER A 55 18.04 -2.20 -9.60
CA SER A 55 18.33 -2.16 -8.16
C SER A 55 17.87 -0.85 -7.52
N ARG A 56 18.14 0.30 -8.15
CA ARG A 56 17.66 1.60 -7.66
C ARG A 56 16.13 1.64 -7.58
N ARG A 57 15.44 1.13 -8.61
CA ARG A 57 13.97 1.07 -8.62
C ARG A 57 13.44 0.20 -7.49
N ALA A 58 14.01 -0.99 -7.29
CA ALA A 58 13.61 -1.89 -6.23
C ALA A 58 13.81 -1.28 -4.82
N LEU A 59 14.90 -0.54 -4.61
CA LEU A 59 15.18 0.18 -3.37
C LEU A 59 14.26 1.40 -3.17
N ALA A 60 13.92 2.11 -4.24
CA ALA A 60 12.96 3.21 -4.20
C ALA A 60 11.56 2.72 -3.78
N ASP A 61 11.10 1.60 -4.34
CA ASP A 61 9.82 0.99 -3.97
C ASP A 61 9.77 0.61 -2.49
N LEU A 62 10.85 0.02 -1.96
CA LEU A 62 10.98 -0.32 -0.54
C LEU A 62 10.97 0.92 0.35
N THR A 63 11.68 1.98 -0.07
CA THR A 63 11.73 3.26 0.65
C THR A 63 10.36 3.94 0.66
N ALA A 64 9.66 3.96 -0.47
CA ALA A 64 8.32 4.52 -0.58
C ALA A 64 7.33 3.80 0.35
N LEU A 65 7.40 2.47 0.40
CA LEU A 65 6.61 1.67 1.34
C LEU A 65 6.93 2.03 2.78
N ARG A 66 8.21 2.11 3.16
CA ARG A 66 8.63 2.50 4.52
C ARG A 66 8.09 3.87 4.89
N THR A 67 8.18 4.85 4.00
CA THR A 67 7.69 6.22 4.24
C THR A 67 6.16 6.26 4.37
N ARG A 68 5.43 5.53 3.52
CA ARG A 68 3.96 5.40 3.65
C ARG A 68 3.60 4.79 4.99
N TRP A 69 4.33 3.76 5.39
CA TRP A 69 4.10 3.06 6.64
C TRP A 69 4.39 3.94 7.87
N GLN A 70 5.52 4.66 7.88
CA GLN A 70 5.84 5.63 8.93
C GLN A 70 4.74 6.68 9.04
N ARG A 71 4.25 7.23 7.93
CA ARG A 71 3.12 8.18 7.94
C ARG A 71 1.84 7.57 8.48
N ALA A 72 1.50 6.33 8.10
CA ALA A 72 0.31 5.65 8.59
C ALA A 72 0.36 5.32 10.10
N THR A 73 1.56 5.16 10.66
CA THR A 73 1.75 4.72 12.05
C THR A 73 2.10 5.87 13.01
N HIS A 74 2.71 6.95 12.51
CA HIS A 74 3.08 8.14 13.29
C HIS A 74 2.14 9.34 13.12
N ALA A 75 1.21 9.32 12.15
CA ALA A 75 0.18 10.35 12.12
C ALA A 75 -0.67 10.24 13.40
N PRO A 76 -0.86 11.33 14.18
CA PRO A 76 -1.94 11.36 15.15
C PRO A 76 -3.22 11.06 14.36
N ALA A 77 -4.08 10.19 14.92
CA ALA A 77 -5.33 9.78 14.32
C ALA A 77 -6.28 11.00 14.20
N THR A 78 -6.00 11.90 13.26
CA THR A 78 -7.04 12.66 12.60
C THR A 78 -7.65 11.67 11.62
N PRO A 79 -8.89 11.20 11.85
CA PRO A 79 -9.58 10.46 10.82
C PRO A 79 -9.63 11.39 9.62
N ARG A 80 -8.86 11.05 8.57
CA ARG A 80 -9.05 11.66 7.26
C ARG A 80 -10.40 11.13 6.81
N SER A 81 -11.45 11.86 7.21
CA SER A 81 -12.80 11.61 6.75
C SER A 81 -12.72 11.47 5.24
N PRO A 82 -13.23 10.37 4.63
CA PRO A 82 -13.35 10.34 3.18
C PRO A 82 -14.11 11.61 2.82
N ALA A 83 -13.53 12.43 1.94
CA ALA A 83 -14.14 13.67 1.52
C ALA A 83 -15.58 13.34 1.09
N VAL A 84 -16.54 13.74 1.91
CA VAL A 84 -17.97 13.58 1.64
C VAL A 84 -18.19 14.20 0.27
N PRO A 85 -18.70 13.45 -0.73
CA PRO A 85 -19.10 14.06 -1.99
C PRO A 85 -20.18 15.10 -1.66
N ARG A 86 -19.85 16.39 -1.80
CA ARG A 86 -20.86 17.45 -1.65
C ARG A 86 -21.92 17.21 -2.73
N ALA A 87 -23.13 16.97 -2.24
CA ALA A 87 -24.32 16.60 -2.98
C ALA A 87 -24.66 17.55 -4.14
N GLY A 88 -25.15 16.95 -5.22
CA GLY A 88 -26.14 17.56 -6.11
C GLY A 88 -27.18 16.47 -6.46
N PRO A 89 -28.49 16.67 -6.22
CA PRO A 89 -29.48 15.62 -6.43
C PRO A 89 -30.21 15.72 -7.79
N ARG A 90 -30.49 14.52 -8.33
CA ARG A 90 -31.57 14.08 -9.26
C ARG A 90 -31.37 14.21 -10.78
N LEU A 91 -31.18 13.03 -11.38
CA LEU A 91 -31.96 12.44 -12.48
C LEU A 91 -32.68 13.41 -13.44
N ARG A 92 -32.26 13.45 -14.70
CA ARG A 92 -33.20 13.39 -15.83
C ARG A 92 -32.58 12.72 -17.06
N ALA A 93 -33.44 12.00 -17.75
CA ALA A 93 -33.15 10.91 -18.66
C ALA A 93 -33.06 11.35 -20.14
N THR A 94 -32.63 10.37 -20.94
CA THR A 94 -33.03 10.12 -22.35
C THR A 94 -32.48 11.07 -23.42
N ALA A 95 -31.63 10.54 -24.30
CA ALA A 95 -31.92 10.42 -25.74
C ALA A 95 -30.78 9.71 -26.47
N ALA A 96 -31.17 8.88 -27.42
CA ALA A 96 -30.35 7.97 -28.20
C ALA A 96 -29.47 8.66 -29.26
N SER A 97 -28.60 7.83 -29.85
CA SER A 97 -28.22 7.77 -31.29
C SER A 97 -26.70 7.94 -31.54
N PRO A 98 -26.21 7.58 -32.74
CA PRO A 98 -25.83 6.21 -33.10
C PRO A 98 -24.38 6.19 -33.64
N ALA A 99 -23.83 5.00 -33.97
CA ALA A 99 -23.01 4.76 -35.17
C ALA A 99 -22.14 3.49 -35.04
N THR A 100 -22.68 2.42 -35.63
CA THR A 100 -22.06 1.64 -36.71
C THR A 100 -20.54 1.39 -36.74
N ARG A 101 -20.23 0.08 -36.88
CA ARG A 101 -19.24 -0.57 -37.74
C ARG A 101 -17.80 -0.71 -37.20
N VAL A 102 -17.35 -1.95 -37.04
CA VAL A 102 -16.33 -2.56 -37.94
C VAL A 102 -16.46 -4.10 -37.89
N SER A 103 -16.39 -4.68 -39.08
CA SER A 103 -16.48 -6.10 -39.42
C SER A 103 -15.17 -6.84 -39.13
N ARG A 104 -15.26 -8.11 -38.76
CA ARG A 104 -14.30 -9.14 -39.18
C ARG A 104 -15.02 -10.47 -39.35
#